data_AF-A0A851P2B2-F1
#
_entry.id   AF-A0A851P2B2-F1
#
_cell.length_a   1.000
_cell.length_b   1.000
_cell.length_c   1.000
_cell.angle_alpha   90.00
_cell.angle_beta   90.00
_cell.angle_gamma   90.00
#
_symmetry.space_group_name_H-M   'P 1'
#
loop_
_entity.id
_entity.type
_entity.pdbx_description
1 polymer ?
#
loop_
_entity_poly.entity_id
_entity_poly.type
_entity_poly.pdbx_seq_one_letter_code
_entity_poly.pdbx_strand_id
1 'polypeptide(L)'
;VICTVPPEDCIWTDWIDVSYPQYGQENGDDETFETIQNKIPNWNCAKVENISCRAEKYPNIPIEDLGQKVGCDVNTGLICRNKDQTIGGVVPMPVCLNYQIKVCCTPPLSPECTTATTTTTPTETSTTVTTTTAASTVPPTEGGSSATPTAPGST
;
A
#
# COMPACT_ATOMS: atom_id res chain seq x y z
N VAL A 1 -10.01 -28.79 -16.93
CA VAL A 1 -8.93 -28.92 -15.93
C VAL A 1 -9.21 -27.92 -14.82
N ILE A 2 -9.06 -28.25 -13.53
CA ILE A 2 -9.20 -27.23 -12.48
C ILE A 2 -7.82 -26.62 -12.30
N CYS A 3 -7.61 -25.41 -12.81
CA CYS A 3 -6.39 -24.65 -12.52
C CYS A 3 -6.68 -23.80 -11.29
N THR A 4 -6.19 -24.25 -10.13
CA THR A 4 -6.15 -23.41 -8.93
C THR A 4 -5.02 -22.40 -9.12
N VAL A 5 -5.34 -21.13 -9.33
CA VAL A 5 -4.35 -20.06 -9.14
C VAL A 5 -4.17 -19.96 -7.62
N PRO A 6 -3.00 -20.29 -7.06
CA PRO A 6 -2.76 -20.08 -5.65
C PRO A 6 -2.98 -18.59 -5.36
N PRO A 7 -3.71 -18.23 -4.29
CA PRO A 7 -4.12 -16.85 -4.00
C PRO A 7 -2.96 -15.87 -3.75
N GLU A 8 -1.70 -16.33 -3.78
CA GLU A 8 -0.52 -15.59 -3.32
C GLU A 8 0.53 -15.30 -4.41
N ASP A 9 0.45 -15.88 -5.61
CA ASP A 9 1.51 -15.73 -6.62
C ASP A 9 1.05 -14.88 -7.82
N CYS A 10 1.04 -13.56 -7.66
CA CYS A 10 1.05 -12.65 -8.79
C CYS A 10 2.49 -12.50 -9.33
N ILE A 11 2.63 -12.29 -10.63
CA ILE A 11 3.93 -12.14 -11.29
C ILE A 11 4.22 -10.65 -11.45
N TRP A 12 5.33 -10.19 -10.89
CA TRP A 12 5.79 -8.82 -11.09
C TRP A 12 6.29 -8.61 -12.51
N THR A 13 5.87 -7.53 -13.14
CA THR A 13 6.43 -7.05 -14.40
C THR A 13 7.81 -6.42 -14.19
N ASP A 14 8.53 -6.23 -15.29
CA ASP A 14 9.58 -5.20 -15.33
C ASP A 14 8.97 -3.80 -15.12
N TRP A 15 9.84 -2.80 -14.93
CA TRP A 15 9.40 -1.42 -14.88
C TRP A 15 8.89 -0.96 -16.24
N ILE A 16 7.78 -0.23 -16.21
CA ILE A 16 7.04 0.25 -17.37
C ILE A 16 7.02 1.75 -17.30
N ASP A 17 7.43 2.33 -18.42
CA ASP A 17 7.60 3.75 -18.66
C ASP A 17 7.23 3.96 -20.12
N VAL A 18 5.99 4.39 -20.37
CA VAL A 18 5.42 4.58 -21.72
C VAL A 18 4.91 6.01 -21.95
N SER A 19 4.87 6.80 -20.90
CA SER A 19 4.56 8.23 -20.87
C SER A 19 5.83 8.99 -20.47
N TYR A 20 5.94 10.24 -20.91
CA TYR A 20 7.06 11.11 -20.53
C TYR A 20 6.55 12.53 -20.30
N PRO A 21 7.01 13.21 -19.23
CA PRO A 21 6.55 14.55 -18.91
C PRO A 21 6.96 15.56 -19.98
N GLN A 22 5.98 16.34 -20.43
CA GLN A 22 6.20 17.50 -21.30
C GLN A 22 5.89 18.81 -20.57
N TYR A 23 6.42 19.92 -21.06
CA TYR A 23 6.11 21.24 -20.53
C TYR A 23 4.67 21.66 -20.83
N GLY A 24 4.01 22.35 -19.90
CA GLY A 24 2.65 22.86 -20.05
C GLY A 24 1.67 22.27 -19.04
N GLN A 25 0.63 23.02 -18.66
CA GLN A 25 -0.27 22.66 -17.57
C GLN A 25 -1.13 21.41 -17.87
N GLU A 26 -1.48 21.20 -19.13
CA GLU A 26 -2.25 20.05 -19.60
C GLU A 26 -1.40 18.77 -19.78
N ASN A 27 -0.09 18.89 -19.58
CA ASN A 27 0.83 17.77 -19.64
C ASN A 27 1.09 17.21 -18.23
N GLY A 28 1.83 16.12 -18.19
CA GLY A 28 2.11 15.39 -16.97
C GLY A 28 2.78 14.09 -17.33
N ASP A 29 2.71 13.14 -16.42
CA ASP A 29 3.22 11.80 -16.64
C ASP A 29 2.23 10.75 -16.12
N ASP A 30 1.75 9.89 -17.02
CA ASP A 30 0.60 9.02 -16.81
C ASP A 30 0.89 7.59 -17.27
N GLU A 31 1.40 6.77 -16.36
CA GLU A 31 1.51 5.32 -16.51
C GLU A 31 0.19 4.63 -16.12
N THR A 32 -0.92 5.04 -16.74
CA THR A 32 -2.22 4.42 -16.50
C THR A 32 -2.34 3.09 -17.26
N PHE A 33 -3.17 2.17 -16.78
CA PHE A 33 -3.39 0.91 -17.49
C PHE A 33 -3.98 1.11 -18.89
N GLU A 34 -4.77 2.16 -19.09
CA GLU A 34 -5.26 2.55 -20.42
C GLU A 34 -4.10 3.01 -21.33
N THR A 35 -3.24 3.92 -20.85
CA THR A 35 -2.05 4.37 -21.60
C THR A 35 -1.18 3.18 -21.98
N ILE A 36 -0.93 2.31 -21.02
CA ILE A 36 -0.10 1.12 -21.17
C ILE A 36 -0.68 0.15 -22.20
N GLN A 37 -1.96 -0.19 -22.12
CA GLN A 37 -2.61 -1.09 -23.09
C GLN A 37 -2.56 -0.51 -24.51
N ASN A 38 -2.65 0.81 -24.64
CA ASN A 38 -2.55 1.49 -25.92
C ASN A 38 -1.13 1.47 -26.50
N LYS A 39 -0.08 1.51 -25.66
CA LYS A 39 1.32 1.61 -26.10
C LYS A 39 2.06 0.28 -26.18
N ILE A 40 1.66 -0.71 -25.37
CA ILE A 40 2.27 -2.03 -25.31
C ILE A 40 1.29 -3.05 -25.92
N PRO A 41 1.36 -3.30 -27.23
CA PRO A 41 0.57 -4.34 -27.85
C PRO A 41 0.94 -5.67 -27.19
N ASN A 42 -0.07 -6.40 -26.70
CA ASN A 42 0.02 -7.66 -25.95
C ASN A 42 0.30 -7.54 -24.43
N TRP A 43 0.15 -6.36 -23.82
CA TRP A 43 0.04 -6.32 -22.36
C TRP A 43 -1.18 -7.14 -21.91
N ASN A 44 -0.93 -8.26 -21.22
CA ASN A 44 -1.93 -9.25 -20.86
C ASN A 44 -2.02 -9.42 -19.35
N CYS A 45 -2.44 -8.36 -18.67
CA CYS A 45 -2.72 -8.41 -17.24
C CYS A 45 -4.21 -8.50 -16.95
N ALA A 46 -4.68 -9.62 -16.39
CA ALA A 46 -6.09 -9.81 -16.09
C ALA A 46 -6.54 -9.01 -14.86
N LYS A 47 -5.71 -9.02 -13.80
CA LYS A 47 -5.92 -8.24 -12.59
C LYS A 47 -4.59 -7.87 -11.95
N VAL A 48 -4.45 -6.59 -11.59
CA VAL A 48 -3.34 -6.07 -10.81
C VAL A 48 -3.66 -6.25 -9.33
N GLU A 49 -2.84 -7.02 -8.62
CA GLU A 49 -2.98 -7.23 -7.17
C GLU A 49 -2.15 -6.21 -6.37
N ASN A 50 -1.05 -5.74 -6.96
CA ASN A 50 -0.15 -4.80 -6.32
C ASN A 50 0.54 -3.91 -7.34
N ILE A 51 0.94 -2.71 -6.94
CA ILE A 51 1.61 -1.72 -7.76
C ILE A 51 2.76 -1.11 -6.98
N SER A 52 3.85 -0.81 -7.68
CA SER A 52 4.94 -0.01 -7.14
C SER A 52 5.29 1.05 -8.16
N CYS A 53 5.37 2.29 -7.69
CA CYS A 53 5.68 3.46 -8.51
C CYS A 53 6.97 4.09 -8.00
N ARG A 54 7.79 4.62 -8.91
CA ARG A 54 8.99 5.40 -8.55
C ARG A 54 9.32 6.42 -9.62
N ALA A 55 10.04 7.48 -9.24
CA ALA A 55 10.69 8.36 -10.20
C ALA A 55 11.91 7.66 -10.81
N GLU A 56 12.07 7.72 -12.13
CA GLU A 56 13.17 7.07 -12.85
C GLU A 56 14.54 7.57 -12.37
N LYS A 57 14.67 8.90 -12.24
CA LYS A 57 15.92 9.55 -11.82
C LYS A 57 16.21 9.46 -10.32
N TYR A 58 15.18 9.18 -9.51
CA TYR A 58 15.27 9.15 -8.05
C TYR A 58 14.70 7.84 -7.48
N PRO A 59 15.21 6.66 -7.88
CA PRO A 59 14.60 5.37 -7.55
C PRO A 59 14.68 4.99 -6.07
N ASN A 60 15.55 5.67 -5.31
CA ASN A 60 15.76 5.42 -3.88
C ASN A 60 15.01 6.42 -2.98
N ILE A 61 14.31 7.39 -3.57
CA ILE A 61 13.50 8.36 -2.83
C ILE A 61 12.04 7.90 -2.92
N PRO A 62 11.36 7.66 -1.79
CA PRO A 62 9.93 7.35 -1.79
C PRO A 62 9.13 8.42 -2.53
N ILE A 63 8.04 8.00 -3.18
CA ILE A 63 7.26 8.91 -4.03
C ILE A 63 6.66 10.07 -3.22
N GLU A 64 6.29 9.81 -1.96
CA GLU A 64 5.77 10.81 -1.03
C GLU A 64 6.82 11.88 -0.66
N ASP A 65 8.10 11.53 -0.70
CA ASP A 65 9.21 12.39 -0.31
C ASP A 65 9.75 13.25 -1.47
N LEU A 66 9.31 12.99 -2.71
CA LEU A 66 9.72 13.77 -3.88
C LEU A 66 9.16 15.20 -3.87
N GLY A 67 8.13 15.46 -3.07
CA GLY A 67 7.43 16.75 -3.02
C GLY A 67 6.52 17.00 -4.22
N GLN A 68 6.12 15.95 -4.94
CA GLN A 68 5.18 16.00 -6.06
C GLN A 68 3.84 15.39 -5.68
N LYS A 69 2.75 15.89 -6.27
CA LYS A 69 1.43 15.27 -6.14
C LYS A 69 1.30 14.19 -7.20
N VAL A 70 1.44 12.94 -6.79
CA VAL A 70 1.38 11.77 -7.67
C VAL A 70 0.36 10.78 -7.13
N GLY A 71 -0.57 10.35 -7.96
CA GLY A 71 -1.42 9.20 -7.68
C GLY A 71 -0.71 7.92 -8.11
N CYS A 72 -0.68 6.91 -7.25
CA CYS A 72 -0.20 5.57 -7.56
C CYS A 72 -1.21 4.58 -6.97
N ASP A 73 -2.02 3.95 -7.82
CA ASP A 73 -3.17 3.14 -7.39
C ASP A 73 -3.28 1.85 -8.21
N VAL A 74 -3.67 0.76 -7.54
CA VAL A 74 -3.79 -0.58 -8.15
C VAL A 74 -4.90 -0.69 -9.20
N ASN A 75 -5.86 0.24 -9.22
CA ASN A 75 -6.97 0.22 -10.17
C ASN A 75 -6.72 1.14 -11.38
N THR A 76 -5.88 2.15 -11.21
CA THR A 76 -5.70 3.22 -12.21
C THR A 76 -4.30 3.21 -12.85
N GLY A 77 -3.27 2.81 -12.09
CA GLY A 77 -1.87 3.00 -12.45
C GLY A 77 -1.29 4.24 -11.76
N LEU A 78 -0.37 4.94 -12.44
CA LEU A 78 0.19 6.20 -11.96
C LEU A 78 -0.32 7.40 -12.76
N ILE A 79 -0.63 8.48 -12.05
CA ILE A 79 -1.05 9.76 -12.62
C ILE A 79 -0.29 10.88 -11.93
N CYS A 80 0.42 11.68 -12.73
CA CYS A 80 0.98 12.95 -12.31
C CYS A 80 0.57 14.04 -13.31
N ARG A 81 -0.02 15.13 -12.82
CA ARG A 81 -0.46 16.25 -13.68
C ARG A 81 0.32 17.50 -13.33
N ASN A 82 0.88 18.18 -14.34
CA ASN A 82 1.67 19.40 -14.13
C ASN A 82 0.87 20.50 -13.44
N LYS A 83 -0.42 20.67 -13.79
CA LYS A 83 -1.32 21.62 -13.15
C LYS A 83 -1.49 21.43 -11.64
N ASP A 84 -1.23 20.23 -11.13
CA ASP A 84 -1.35 19.92 -9.70
C ASP A 84 -0.04 20.21 -8.94
N GLN A 85 1.08 20.39 -9.66
CA GLN A 85 2.41 20.56 -9.09
C GLN A 85 2.68 22.01 -8.69
N THR A 86 3.48 22.17 -7.64
CA THR A 86 4.00 23.46 -7.18
C THR A 86 5.52 23.44 -7.24
N ILE A 87 6.15 24.60 -7.41
CA ILE A 87 7.61 24.71 -7.29
C ILE A 87 8.03 24.23 -5.89
N GLY A 88 8.91 23.22 -5.82
CA GLY A 88 9.37 22.65 -4.56
C GLY A 88 9.88 21.22 -4.71
N GLY A 89 10.27 20.60 -3.59
CA GLY A 89 10.77 19.22 -3.59
C GLY A 89 12.14 19.06 -4.26
N VAL A 90 12.39 17.89 -4.84
CA VAL A 90 13.68 17.56 -5.48
C VAL A 90 13.90 18.26 -6.83
N VAL A 91 12.84 18.80 -7.44
CA VAL A 91 12.92 19.54 -8.72
C VAL A 91 12.24 20.90 -8.59
N PRO A 92 12.97 22.02 -8.81
CA PRO A 92 12.46 23.38 -8.60
C PRO A 92 11.57 23.87 -9.76
N MET A 93 10.70 23.02 -10.32
CA MET A 93 9.81 23.35 -11.43
C MET A 93 8.44 22.69 -11.23
N PRO A 94 7.33 23.33 -11.65
CA PRO A 94 5.99 22.76 -11.53
C PRO A 94 5.69 21.79 -12.69
N VAL A 95 6.60 20.82 -12.89
CA VAL A 95 6.50 19.79 -13.93
C VAL A 95 6.73 18.44 -13.29
N CYS A 96 5.93 17.45 -13.64
CA CYS A 96 6.10 16.07 -13.20
C CYS A 96 7.50 15.54 -13.51
N LEU A 97 8.04 14.74 -12.60
CA LEU A 97 9.17 13.88 -12.91
C LEU A 97 8.75 12.79 -13.90
N ASN A 98 9.75 12.14 -14.51
CA ASN A 98 9.52 10.91 -15.25
C ASN A 98 9.36 9.76 -14.24
N TYR A 99 8.22 9.12 -14.26
CA TYR A 99 7.85 8.01 -13.39
C TYR A 99 7.77 6.71 -14.19
N GLN A 100 7.90 5.62 -13.45
CA GLN A 100 7.71 4.29 -13.97
C GLN A 100 6.97 3.44 -12.94
N ILE A 101 6.21 2.46 -13.41
CA ILE A 101 5.49 1.54 -12.56
C ILE A 101 5.93 0.10 -12.79
N LYS A 102 5.82 -0.73 -11.76
CA LYS A 102 5.79 -2.19 -11.89
C LYS A 102 4.52 -2.69 -11.26
N VAL A 103 3.93 -3.73 -11.82
CA VAL A 103 2.67 -4.31 -11.31
C VAL A 103 2.83 -5.78 -11.04
N CYS A 104 2.18 -6.24 -9.98
CA CYS A 104 2.04 -7.65 -9.68
C CYS A 104 0.74 -8.13 -10.31
N CYS A 105 0.86 -8.89 -11.39
CA CYS A 105 -0.27 -9.28 -12.20
C CYS A 105 -0.63 -10.76 -12.03
N THR A 106 -1.92 -11.06 -11.94
CA THR A 106 -2.41 -12.42 -12.11
C THR A 106 -2.46 -12.79 -13.60
N PRO A 107 -1.85 -13.91 -14.02
CA PRO A 107 -1.94 -14.35 -15.40
C PRO A 107 -3.40 -14.70 -15.74
N PRO A 108 -3.84 -14.46 -16.99
CA PRO A 108 -5.16 -14.91 -17.42
C PRO A 108 -5.26 -16.43 -17.29
N LEU A 109 -6.38 -16.91 -16.72
CA LEU A 109 -6.67 -18.34 -16.64
C LEU A 109 -6.69 -18.93 -18.06
N SER A 110 -6.09 -20.11 -18.23
CA SER A 110 -6.17 -20.81 -19.52
C SER A 110 -7.63 -21.09 -19.88
N PRO A 111 -8.01 -21.06 -21.18
CA PRO A 111 -9.39 -21.28 -21.61
C PRO A 111 -9.93 -22.68 -21.27
N GLU A 112 -9.07 -23.63 -20.89
CA GLU A 112 -9.46 -24.98 -20.43
C GLU A 112 -9.71 -25.08 -18.91
N CYS A 113 -9.58 -23.95 -18.20
CA CYS A 113 -9.78 -23.89 -16.76
C CYS A 113 -11.26 -23.67 -16.40
N THR A 114 -11.77 -24.47 -15.46
CA THR A 114 -13.05 -24.22 -14.79
C THR A 114 -12.77 -23.77 -13.36
N THR A 115 -13.18 -22.56 -12.98
CA THR A 115 -12.99 -22.02 -11.62
C THR A 115 -13.85 -22.78 -10.62
N ALA A 116 -13.23 -23.49 -9.68
CA ALA A 116 -13.92 -24.07 -8.53
C ALA A 116 -13.93 -23.04 -7.39
N THR A 117 -15.04 -22.36 -7.20
CA THR A 117 -15.23 -21.41 -6.09
C THR A 117 -15.24 -22.20 -4.78
N THR A 118 -14.15 -22.13 -4.00
CA THR A 118 -14.10 -22.74 -2.67
C THR A 118 -14.75 -21.79 -1.68
N THR A 119 -16.02 -22.01 -1.38
CA THR A 119 -16.72 -21.32 -0.28
C THR A 119 -16.20 -21.88 1.04
N THR A 120 -15.32 -21.15 1.73
CA THR A 120 -14.90 -21.48 3.10
C THR A 120 -15.96 -21.01 4.09
N THR A 121 -16.74 -21.96 4.62
CA THR A 121 -17.66 -21.73 5.73
C THR A 121 -16.85 -21.49 7.03
N PRO A 122 -17.11 -20.43 7.81
CA PRO A 122 -16.42 -20.22 9.08
C PRO A 122 -16.89 -21.27 10.10
N THR A 123 -15.95 -22.05 10.66
CA THR A 123 -16.21 -22.92 11.81
C THR A 123 -16.08 -22.09 13.08
N GLU A 124 -17.21 -21.81 13.74
CA GLU A 124 -17.22 -21.24 15.09
C GLU A 124 -16.68 -22.27 16.10
N THR A 125 -15.53 -21.98 16.69
CA THR A 125 -14.99 -22.76 17.81
C THR A 125 -15.41 -22.12 19.12
N SER A 126 -16.42 -22.68 19.78
CA SER A 126 -16.85 -22.28 21.13
C SER A 126 -15.82 -22.72 22.17
N THR A 127 -15.16 -21.78 22.83
CA THR A 127 -14.22 -22.03 23.92
C THR A 127 -14.95 -21.97 25.26
N THR A 128 -15.07 -23.11 25.94
CA THR A 128 -15.69 -23.20 27.28
C THR A 128 -14.68 -22.73 28.33
N VAL A 129 -14.94 -21.57 28.97
CA VAL A 129 -14.14 -21.05 30.09
C VAL A 129 -14.53 -21.80 31.36
N THR A 130 -13.61 -22.60 31.90
CA THR A 130 -13.80 -23.28 33.18
C THR A 130 -13.34 -22.35 34.31
N THR A 131 -14.27 -21.91 35.15
CA THR A 131 -14.03 -21.12 36.36
C THR A 131 -13.42 -22.01 37.45
N THR A 132 -12.31 -21.57 38.04
CA THR A 132 -11.77 -22.17 39.28
C THR A 132 -11.67 -21.10 40.36
N THR A 133 -12.51 -21.27 41.37
CA THR A 133 -12.60 -20.48 42.59
C THR A 133 -11.54 -20.98 43.58
N ALA A 134 -10.71 -20.08 44.11
CA ALA A 134 -9.94 -20.36 45.32
C ALA A 134 -9.90 -19.11 46.21
N ALA A 135 -10.39 -19.27 47.43
CA ALA A 135 -10.62 -18.23 48.41
C ALA A 135 -9.47 -18.14 49.43
N SER A 136 -9.26 -16.91 49.91
CA SER A 136 -8.87 -16.49 51.27
C SER A 136 -7.48 -16.85 51.81
N THR A 137 -6.72 -15.82 52.21
CA THR A 137 -6.36 -15.60 53.63
C THR A 137 -5.69 -14.23 53.81
N VAL A 138 -6.31 -13.38 54.63
CA VAL A 138 -5.75 -12.14 55.18
C VAL A 138 -5.28 -12.43 56.60
N PRO A 139 -4.18 -11.79 57.07
CA PRO A 139 -4.15 -11.30 58.43
C PRO A 139 -3.89 -9.78 58.47
N PRO A 140 -4.44 -9.08 59.48
CA PRO A 140 -4.28 -7.64 59.65
C PRO A 140 -3.01 -7.34 60.45
N THR A 141 -2.32 -6.25 60.12
CA THR A 141 -1.47 -5.56 61.10
C THR A 141 -1.62 -4.05 60.94
N GLU A 142 -2.07 -3.45 62.04
CA GLU A 142 -2.25 -2.04 62.30
C GLU A 142 -0.95 -1.24 62.26
N GLY A 143 -1.10 0.05 61.94
CA GLY A 143 -0.57 1.11 62.79
C GLY A 143 0.70 1.79 62.31
N GLY A 144 0.60 3.11 62.08
CA GLY A 144 1.75 3.99 62.25
C GLY A 144 1.93 5.08 61.19
N SER A 145 1.05 6.08 61.26
CA SER A 145 1.31 7.51 61.01
C SER A 145 2.72 7.93 60.52
N SER A 146 2.78 8.64 59.39
CA SER A 146 3.47 9.94 59.36
C SER A 146 3.01 10.80 58.18
N ALA A 147 2.65 12.04 58.51
CA ALA A 147 2.15 13.08 57.63
C ALA A 147 3.29 13.93 57.05
N THR A 148 3.23 14.18 55.73
CA THR A 148 3.38 15.49 55.02
C THR A 148 4.73 16.27 55.17
N PRO A 149 4.89 17.44 54.53
CA PRO A 149 5.32 17.70 53.14
C PRO A 149 6.68 18.43 53.06
N THR A 150 7.30 18.58 51.87
CA THR A 150 7.99 19.84 51.54
C THR A 150 8.17 20.05 50.02
N ALA A 151 7.45 21.03 49.47
CA ALA A 151 7.96 21.99 48.48
C ALA A 151 8.30 23.28 49.26
N PRO A 152 9.18 24.20 48.81
CA PRO A 152 9.09 25.00 47.57
C PRO A 152 10.45 25.04 46.82
N GLY A 153 10.66 25.52 45.59
CA GLY A 153 10.14 26.71 44.90
C GLY A 153 11.23 27.81 44.87
N SER A 154 11.64 28.20 43.65
CA SER A 154 12.32 29.46 43.25
C SER A 154 13.81 29.66 43.59
N THR A 155 14.66 29.86 42.58
CA THR A 155 15.14 31.18 42.08
C THR A 155 15.88 30.96 40.76
#